data_AF-A0A8S3IAD0-F1
#
_entry.id   AF-A0A8S3IAD0-F1
#
_cell.length_a   1.000
_cell.length_b   1.000
_cell.length_c   1.000
_cell.angle_alpha   90.00
_cell.angle_beta   90.00
_cell.angle_gamma   90.00
#
_symmetry.space_group_name_H-M   'P 1'
#
loop_
_entity.id
_entity.type
_entity.pdbx_description
1 polymer ?
#
loop_
_entity_poly.entity_id
_entity_poly.type
_entity_poly.pdbx_seq_one_letter_code
_entity_poly.pdbx_strand_id
1 'polypeptide(L)'
;FNQYEQRSFGFYTKWFRYFLCDNNYVDTTQEWHYFEFLINKWLDKVVEDRGIFRQIMLEIDNLIDQLARAENNKVNNRRLTYFVKNIIDRNFKRGSLCDAIINVGTNVSNKIFIEEFERKFKEEHFLPNINKIKAMQSFNNPLLILAELYQGKEAVILVQHLIEICCDAIEIGHDELLEHILERPSKDTLTYFILFENCFIKISLRQNILDRLKNLWNLWEEKGLQARQIIHWQMFTPSQRFYFYEIWNMVGIYAKKTYKVSKLFDKQYQEMLKMIKLKENIVNCLNAYCAESIDKEN
;
A
#
# COMPACT_ATOMS: atom_id res chain seq x y z
N PHE A 1 -41.27 7.20 21.60
CA PHE A 1 -40.19 8.07 21.08
C PHE A 1 -40.67 9.51 21.18
N ASN A 2 -40.38 10.19 22.30
CA ASN A 2 -40.73 11.61 22.50
C ASN A 2 -39.65 12.51 21.88
N GLN A 3 -40.08 13.65 21.34
CA GLN A 3 -39.32 14.53 20.44
C GLN A 3 -38.27 15.47 21.11
N TYR A 4 -37.94 15.31 22.40
CA TYR A 4 -37.17 16.35 23.11
C TYR A 4 -36.05 15.87 24.05
N GLU A 5 -35.55 14.64 23.93
CA GLU A 5 -34.24 14.33 24.52
C GLU A 5 -33.15 14.75 23.55
N GLN A 6 -32.26 15.66 23.99
CA GLN A 6 -30.98 15.90 23.32
C GLN A 6 -30.27 14.55 23.20
N ARG A 7 -30.31 13.97 22.00
CA ARG A 7 -29.71 12.67 21.70
C ARG A 7 -28.20 12.84 21.75
N SER A 8 -27.64 12.62 22.93
CA SER A 8 -26.20 12.69 23.18
C SER A 8 -25.56 11.31 23.01
N PHE A 9 -24.23 11.27 22.89
CA PHE A 9 -23.48 10.01 22.98
C PHE A 9 -23.82 9.20 24.25
N GLY A 10 -24.00 9.87 25.39
CA GLY A 10 -24.43 9.24 26.64
C GLY A 10 -25.82 8.59 26.57
N PHE A 11 -26.73 9.15 25.77
CA PHE A 11 -28.04 8.53 25.53
C PHE A 11 -27.90 7.23 24.73
N TYR A 12 -27.14 7.24 23.62
CA TYR A 12 -26.99 6.07 22.76
C TYR A 12 -26.22 4.92 23.40
N THR A 13 -25.22 5.22 24.24
CA THR A 13 -24.49 4.20 25.01
C THR A 13 -25.34 3.57 26.11
N LYS A 14 -26.17 4.36 26.81
CA LYS A 14 -27.16 3.82 27.77
C LYS A 14 -28.18 2.94 27.08
N TRP A 15 -28.67 3.37 25.93
CA TRP A 15 -29.60 2.58 25.12
C TRP A 15 -28.99 1.25 24.70
N PHE A 16 -27.72 1.28 24.22
CA PHE A 16 -26.98 0.08 23.85
C PHE A 16 -26.91 -0.91 25.01
N ARG A 17 -26.48 -0.46 26.19
CA ARG A 17 -26.38 -1.31 27.40
C ARG A 17 -27.73 -1.92 27.77
N TYR A 18 -28.75 -1.08 27.95
CA TYR A 18 -30.04 -1.53 28.46
C TYR A 18 -30.73 -2.51 27.52
N PHE A 19 -30.74 -2.24 26.21
CA PHE A 19 -31.51 -3.04 25.27
C PHE A 19 -30.73 -4.21 24.66
N LEU A 20 -29.41 -4.07 24.49
CA LEU A 20 -28.59 -5.06 23.80
C LEU A 20 -27.72 -5.91 24.74
N CYS A 21 -27.41 -5.43 25.95
CA CYS A 21 -26.60 -6.19 26.91
C CYS A 21 -27.41 -6.74 28.10
N ASP A 22 -28.31 -5.94 28.70
CA ASP A 22 -28.96 -6.31 29.97
C ASP A 22 -30.18 -7.24 29.79
N ASN A 23 -30.71 -7.35 28.57
CA ASN A 23 -31.80 -8.28 28.28
C ASN A 23 -31.24 -9.71 28.12
N ASN A 24 -31.58 -10.58 29.07
CA ASN A 24 -31.26 -12.00 29.03
C ASN A 24 -32.06 -12.70 27.92
N TYR A 25 -31.59 -12.61 26.69
CA TYR A 25 -32.22 -13.29 25.57
C TYR A 25 -31.85 -14.79 25.56
N VAL A 26 -32.86 -15.65 25.54
CA VAL A 26 -32.76 -17.07 25.20
C VAL A 26 -32.49 -17.19 23.69
N ASP A 27 -31.72 -18.19 23.26
CA ASP A 27 -31.35 -18.36 21.85
C ASP A 27 -32.51 -18.95 21.03
N THR A 28 -33.61 -18.19 20.93
CA THR A 28 -34.78 -18.51 20.10
C THR A 28 -34.76 -17.69 18.81
N THR A 29 -35.38 -18.22 17.75
CA THR A 29 -35.46 -17.53 16.45
C THR A 29 -36.18 -16.18 16.55
N GLN A 30 -37.21 -16.07 17.38
CA GLN A 30 -37.95 -14.81 17.58
C GLN A 30 -37.10 -13.74 18.27
N GLU A 31 -36.34 -14.13 19.29
CA GLU A 31 -35.44 -13.21 19.99
C GLU A 31 -34.26 -12.78 19.13
N TRP A 32 -33.78 -13.66 18.24
CA TRP A 32 -32.80 -13.28 17.22
C TRP A 32 -33.33 -12.17 16.31
N HIS A 33 -34.52 -12.31 15.73
CA HIS A 33 -35.12 -11.26 14.89
C HIS A 33 -35.38 -9.97 15.65
N TYR A 34 -35.79 -10.05 16.91
CA TYR A 34 -35.98 -8.88 17.75
C TYR A 34 -34.65 -8.16 18.02
N PHE A 35 -33.57 -8.92 18.28
CA PHE A 35 -32.22 -8.37 18.40
C PHE A 35 -31.75 -7.68 17.12
N GLU A 36 -31.90 -8.32 15.95
CA GLU A 36 -31.58 -7.72 14.65
C GLU A 36 -32.32 -6.40 14.45
N PHE A 37 -33.62 -6.38 14.75
CA PHE A 37 -34.45 -5.18 14.67
C PHE A 37 -33.92 -4.06 15.59
N LEU A 38 -33.60 -4.37 16.84
CA LEU A 38 -33.08 -3.39 17.79
C LEU A 38 -31.72 -2.83 17.35
N ILE A 39 -30.77 -3.68 16.96
CA ILE A 39 -29.47 -3.24 16.46
C ILE A 39 -29.60 -2.33 15.26
N ASN A 40 -30.40 -2.72 14.26
CA ASN A 40 -30.55 -1.92 13.05
C ASN A 40 -31.18 -0.56 13.37
N LYS A 41 -32.20 -0.54 14.23
CA LYS A 41 -32.84 0.71 14.65
C LYS A 41 -31.89 1.64 15.41
N TRP A 42 -31.01 1.08 16.24
CA TRP A 42 -29.98 1.85 16.92
C TRP A 42 -28.94 2.39 15.95
N LEU A 43 -28.39 1.52 15.09
CA LEU A 43 -27.40 1.90 14.10
C LEU A 43 -27.93 2.98 13.17
N ASP A 44 -29.17 2.86 12.67
CA ASP A 44 -29.82 3.88 11.84
C ASP A 44 -29.81 5.24 12.54
N LYS A 45 -30.09 5.27 13.85
CA LYS A 45 -30.16 6.51 14.63
C LYS A 45 -28.79 7.08 14.99
N VAL A 46 -27.82 6.23 15.30
CA VAL A 46 -26.44 6.65 15.56
C VAL A 46 -25.81 7.20 14.29
N VAL A 47 -26.08 6.57 13.15
CA VAL A 47 -25.54 6.94 11.83
C VAL A 47 -26.16 8.24 11.29
N GLU A 48 -27.32 8.70 11.77
CA GLU A 48 -27.86 10.01 11.39
C GLU A 48 -26.93 11.17 11.79
N ASP A 49 -26.22 11.04 12.92
CA ASP A 49 -25.32 12.08 13.45
C ASP A 49 -23.85 11.67 13.26
N ARG A 50 -23.07 12.49 12.54
CA ARG A 50 -21.63 12.22 12.30
C ARG A 50 -20.80 12.28 13.57
N GLY A 51 -21.07 13.26 14.44
CA GLY A 51 -20.31 13.45 15.68
C GLY A 51 -20.55 12.31 16.67
N ILE A 52 -21.80 11.89 16.81
CA ILE A 52 -22.16 10.78 17.70
C ILE A 52 -21.61 9.46 17.18
N PHE A 53 -21.76 9.18 15.88
CA PHE A 53 -21.21 7.96 15.29
C PHE A 53 -19.70 7.87 15.48
N ARG A 54 -18.96 8.96 15.26
CA ARG A 54 -17.52 9.00 15.52
C ARG A 54 -17.20 8.72 17.00
N GLN A 55 -17.94 9.31 17.93
CA GLN A 55 -17.75 9.03 19.37
C GLN A 55 -18.06 7.57 19.72
N ILE A 56 -19.08 6.97 19.11
CA ILE A 56 -19.38 5.54 19.24
C ILE A 56 -18.25 4.66 18.71
N MET A 57 -17.70 5.00 17.55
CA MET A 57 -16.59 4.24 16.95
C MET A 57 -15.31 4.33 17.78
N LEU A 58 -15.02 5.48 18.40
CA LEU A 58 -13.91 5.63 19.34
C LEU A 58 -14.06 4.76 20.60
N GLU A 59 -15.29 4.39 20.96
CA GLU A 59 -15.64 3.58 22.12
C GLU A 59 -16.04 2.15 21.75
N ILE A 60 -15.76 1.74 20.51
CA ILE A 60 -16.29 0.49 19.96
C ILE A 60 -15.79 -0.74 20.71
N ASP A 61 -14.52 -0.76 21.14
CA ASP A 61 -13.96 -1.84 21.94
C ASP A 61 -14.73 -2.00 23.25
N ASN A 62 -15.05 -0.90 23.94
CA ASN A 62 -15.82 -0.92 25.18
C ASN A 62 -17.25 -1.45 24.97
N LEU A 63 -17.87 -1.13 23.84
CA LEU A 63 -19.21 -1.62 23.49
C LEU A 63 -19.19 -3.11 23.14
N ILE A 64 -18.18 -3.54 22.38
CA ILE A 64 -17.94 -4.95 22.06
C ILE A 64 -17.73 -5.76 23.33
N ASP A 65 -16.88 -5.29 24.25
CA ASP A 65 -16.60 -5.98 25.51
C ASP A 65 -17.84 -6.09 26.41
N GLN A 66 -18.66 -5.04 26.46
CA GLN A 66 -19.93 -5.07 27.19
C GLN A 66 -20.89 -6.11 26.62
N LEU A 67 -21.02 -6.17 25.29
CA LEU A 67 -21.87 -7.17 24.63
C LEU A 67 -21.33 -8.59 24.83
N ALA A 68 -20.00 -8.79 24.72
CA ALA A 68 -19.36 -10.07 24.95
C ALA A 68 -19.55 -10.59 26.38
N ARG A 69 -19.49 -9.71 27.40
CA ARG A 69 -19.77 -10.06 28.80
C ARG A 69 -21.22 -10.50 29.01
N ALA A 70 -22.17 -9.81 28.39
CA ALA A 70 -23.58 -10.20 28.45
C ALA A 70 -23.84 -11.60 27.86
N GLU A 71 -23.03 -12.01 26.88
CA GLU A 71 -23.14 -13.33 26.25
C GLU A 71 -22.53 -14.48 27.07
N ASN A 72 -21.94 -14.21 28.24
CA ASN A 72 -21.26 -15.20 29.10
C ASN A 72 -20.24 -16.09 28.35
N ASN A 73 -19.51 -15.54 27.37
CA ASN A 73 -18.53 -16.28 26.57
C ASN A 73 -19.07 -17.54 25.87
N LYS A 74 -20.37 -17.58 25.52
CA LYS A 74 -20.93 -18.70 24.74
C LYS A 74 -20.17 -18.86 23.41
N VAL A 75 -19.84 -20.11 23.08
CA VAL A 75 -18.87 -20.55 22.06
C VAL A 75 -19.16 -20.06 20.63
N ASN A 76 -20.33 -19.46 20.37
CA ASN A 76 -20.66 -18.80 19.10
C ASN A 76 -21.26 -17.42 19.37
N ASN A 77 -20.41 -16.39 19.29
CA ASN A 77 -20.77 -15.00 19.56
C ASN A 77 -21.51 -14.35 18.37
N ARG A 78 -22.59 -14.99 17.92
CA ARG A 78 -23.35 -14.64 16.70
C ARG A 78 -23.86 -13.20 16.76
N ARG A 79 -24.29 -12.73 17.94
CA ARG A 79 -24.77 -11.36 18.16
C ARG A 79 -23.65 -10.35 18.06
N LEU A 80 -22.49 -10.62 18.67
CA LEU A 80 -21.33 -9.74 18.53
C LEU A 80 -20.87 -9.66 17.08
N THR A 81 -20.70 -10.79 16.40
CA THR A 81 -20.31 -10.78 14.99
C THR A 81 -21.32 -10.01 14.15
N TYR A 82 -22.62 -10.16 14.40
CA TYR A 82 -23.66 -9.39 13.71
C TYR A 82 -23.56 -7.89 14.00
N PHE A 83 -23.37 -7.49 15.25
CA PHE A 83 -23.18 -6.09 15.62
C PHE A 83 -21.98 -5.48 14.91
N VAL A 84 -20.81 -6.14 15.02
CA VAL A 84 -19.55 -5.70 14.40
C VAL A 84 -19.70 -5.57 12.88
N LYS A 85 -20.28 -6.57 12.22
CA LYS A 85 -20.55 -6.54 10.77
C LYS A 85 -21.38 -5.33 10.38
N ASN A 86 -22.51 -5.12 11.07
CA ASN A 86 -23.44 -4.06 10.69
C ASN A 86 -22.87 -2.67 10.97
N ILE A 87 -22.14 -2.46 12.07
CA ILE A 87 -21.54 -1.14 12.33
C ILE A 87 -20.43 -0.80 11.32
N ILE A 88 -19.64 -1.80 10.93
CA ILE A 88 -18.61 -1.66 9.89
C ILE A 88 -19.27 -1.38 8.53
N ASP A 89 -20.30 -2.14 8.14
CA ASP A 89 -21.06 -1.91 6.91
C ASP A 89 -21.60 -0.48 6.84
N ARG A 90 -22.11 0.05 7.95
CA ARG A 90 -22.58 1.44 8.00
C ARG A 90 -21.43 2.43 7.92
N ASN A 91 -20.28 2.15 8.53
CA ASN A 91 -19.10 3.00 8.45
C ASN A 91 -18.65 3.18 6.99
N PHE A 92 -18.50 2.09 6.25
CA PHE A 92 -18.11 2.12 4.84
C PHE A 92 -19.18 2.78 3.94
N LYS A 93 -20.47 2.54 4.19
CA LYS A 93 -21.56 3.17 3.41
C LYS A 93 -21.66 4.70 3.57
N ARG A 94 -21.13 5.27 4.65
CA ARG A 94 -21.31 6.69 4.97
C ARG A 94 -20.37 7.64 4.22
N GLY A 95 -19.26 7.15 3.68
CA GLY A 95 -18.21 8.03 3.20
C GLY A 95 -17.12 7.32 2.42
N SER A 96 -16.01 8.02 2.26
CA SER A 96 -14.81 7.49 1.61
C SER A 96 -14.09 6.48 2.51
N LEU A 97 -13.11 5.76 1.94
CA LEU A 97 -12.19 4.92 2.72
C LEU A 97 -11.51 5.73 3.83
N CYS A 98 -11.13 6.98 3.55
CA CYS A 98 -10.55 7.88 4.55
C CYS A 98 -11.50 8.09 5.72
N ASP A 99 -12.76 8.43 5.45
CA ASP A 99 -13.76 8.63 6.50
C ASP A 99 -13.95 7.36 7.33
N ALA A 100 -14.02 6.21 6.68
CA ALA A 100 -14.18 4.92 7.35
C ALA A 100 -13.02 4.65 8.31
N ILE A 101 -11.78 4.88 7.90
CA ILE A 101 -10.57 4.69 8.72
C ILE A 101 -10.50 5.73 9.85
N ILE A 102 -10.75 7.00 9.55
CA ILE A 102 -10.73 8.09 10.53
C ILE A 102 -11.75 7.88 11.64
N ASN A 103 -12.93 7.35 11.30
CA ASN A 103 -13.98 7.06 12.27
C ASN A 103 -13.55 5.98 13.27
N VAL A 104 -12.81 4.96 12.84
CA VAL A 104 -12.28 3.92 13.73
C VAL A 104 -11.26 4.50 14.72
N GLY A 105 -10.46 5.48 14.28
CA GLY A 105 -9.46 6.12 15.13
C GLY A 105 -8.29 5.19 15.48
N THR A 106 -7.49 5.57 16.48
CA THR A 106 -6.21 4.90 16.81
C THR A 106 -6.30 3.77 17.82
N ASN A 107 -7.45 3.60 18.47
CA ASN A 107 -7.52 2.85 19.74
C ASN A 107 -8.18 1.48 19.63
N VAL A 108 -8.66 1.11 18.44
CA VAL A 108 -9.36 -0.16 18.25
C VAL A 108 -8.35 -1.30 18.26
N SER A 109 -8.54 -2.18 19.22
CA SER A 109 -7.71 -3.35 19.51
C SER A 109 -8.51 -4.65 19.46
N ASN A 110 -9.84 -4.57 19.41
CA ASN A 110 -10.67 -5.76 19.35
C ASN A 110 -10.45 -6.54 18.06
N LYS A 111 -9.98 -7.79 18.20
CA LYS A 111 -9.60 -8.65 17.08
C LYS A 111 -10.75 -8.94 16.10
N ILE A 112 -11.96 -9.19 16.61
CA ILE A 112 -13.13 -9.49 15.76
C ILE A 112 -13.47 -8.27 14.90
N PHE A 113 -13.38 -7.07 15.49
CA PHE A 113 -13.59 -5.83 14.74
C PHE A 113 -12.53 -5.64 13.66
N ILE A 114 -11.25 -5.81 13.99
CA ILE A 114 -10.15 -5.65 13.04
C ILE A 114 -10.28 -6.64 11.88
N GLU A 115 -10.50 -7.92 12.17
CA GLU A 115 -10.67 -8.97 11.14
C GLU A 115 -11.86 -8.66 10.21
N GLU A 116 -12.97 -8.20 10.77
CA GLU A 116 -14.17 -7.86 9.99
C GLU A 116 -13.97 -6.58 9.18
N PHE A 117 -13.24 -5.60 9.71
CA PHE A 117 -12.90 -4.37 9.00
C PHE A 117 -11.97 -4.66 7.83
N GLU A 118 -10.95 -5.50 8.04
CA GLU A 118 -10.04 -5.96 6.98
C GLU A 118 -10.80 -6.73 5.89
N ARG A 119 -11.70 -7.64 6.27
CA ARG A 119 -12.56 -8.35 5.32
C ARG A 119 -13.35 -7.37 4.46
N LYS A 120 -13.98 -6.39 5.11
CA LYS A 120 -14.80 -5.39 4.42
C LYS A 120 -13.97 -4.48 3.50
N PHE A 121 -12.81 -4.02 3.97
CA PHE A 121 -11.85 -3.27 3.17
C PHE A 121 -11.41 -4.06 1.93
N LYS A 122 -11.11 -5.36 2.11
CA LYS A 122 -10.74 -6.25 1.01
C LYS A 122 -11.83 -6.29 -0.07
N GLU A 123 -13.07 -6.45 0.34
CA GLU A 123 -14.23 -6.56 -0.55
C GLU A 123 -14.57 -5.26 -1.28
N GLU A 124 -14.61 -4.13 -0.57
CA GLU A 124 -15.14 -2.88 -1.14
C GLU A 124 -14.09 -1.98 -1.79
N HIS A 125 -12.81 -2.08 -1.37
CA HIS A 125 -11.77 -1.16 -1.83
C HIS A 125 -10.59 -1.86 -2.49
N PHE A 126 -10.07 -2.95 -1.90
CA PHE A 126 -8.87 -3.60 -2.42
C PHE A 126 -9.16 -4.45 -3.66
N LEU A 127 -10.03 -5.46 -3.58
CA LEU A 127 -10.33 -6.37 -4.69
C LEU A 127 -10.84 -5.65 -5.94
N PRO A 128 -11.75 -4.64 -5.86
CA PRO A 128 -12.18 -3.90 -7.03
C PRO A 128 -11.07 -3.09 -7.71
N ASN A 129 -10.01 -2.74 -6.96
CA ASN A 129 -8.90 -1.93 -7.45
C ASN A 129 -7.58 -2.71 -7.57
N ILE A 130 -7.59 -4.04 -7.42
CA ILE A 130 -6.36 -4.85 -7.37
C ILE A 130 -5.48 -4.65 -8.62
N ASN A 131 -6.08 -4.58 -9.80
CA ASN A 131 -5.36 -4.35 -11.07
C ASN A 131 -4.75 -2.95 -11.19
N LYS A 132 -5.21 -2.00 -10.35
CA LYS A 132 -4.76 -0.61 -10.32
C LYS A 132 -3.88 -0.32 -9.11
N ILE A 133 -3.64 -1.29 -8.22
CA ILE A 133 -2.88 -1.08 -6.98
C ILE A 133 -1.47 -0.57 -7.25
N LYS A 134 -0.90 -0.91 -8.40
CA LYS A 134 0.43 -0.48 -8.85
C LYS A 134 0.45 0.89 -9.53
N ALA A 135 -0.71 1.40 -9.95
CA ALA A 135 -0.83 2.68 -10.65
C ALA A 135 -0.89 3.83 -9.63
N MET A 136 0.27 4.43 -9.30
CA MET A 136 0.38 5.50 -8.28
C MET A 136 -0.24 6.83 -8.72
N GLN A 137 -0.68 6.96 -9.98
CA GLN A 137 -1.41 8.12 -10.49
C GLN A 137 -2.93 7.99 -10.35
N SER A 138 -3.44 6.82 -9.92
CA SER A 138 -4.87 6.59 -9.79
C SER A 138 -5.41 7.17 -8.49
N PHE A 139 -6.29 8.17 -8.57
CA PHE A 139 -6.90 8.85 -7.42
C PHE A 139 -7.60 7.90 -6.42
N ASN A 140 -8.22 6.82 -6.91
CA ASN A 140 -8.90 5.83 -6.07
C ASN A 140 -8.00 4.64 -5.69
N ASN A 141 -6.68 4.78 -5.78
CA ASN A 141 -5.76 3.72 -5.39
C ASN A 141 -5.77 3.58 -3.85
N PRO A 142 -6.21 2.43 -3.31
CA PRO A 142 -6.30 2.27 -1.86
C PRO A 142 -4.93 2.34 -1.18
N LEU A 143 -3.85 1.91 -1.84
CA LEU A 143 -2.50 2.00 -1.28
C LEU A 143 -2.03 3.46 -1.14
N LEU A 144 -2.34 4.31 -2.12
CA LEU A 144 -2.01 5.74 -2.09
C LEU A 144 -2.76 6.43 -0.94
N ILE A 145 -4.07 6.19 -0.85
CA ILE A 145 -4.92 6.72 0.21
C ILE A 145 -4.39 6.33 1.60
N LEU A 146 -4.04 5.05 1.79
CA LEU A 146 -3.52 4.57 3.06
C LEU A 146 -2.16 5.21 3.42
N ALA A 147 -1.27 5.39 2.44
CA ALA A 147 0.01 6.05 2.68
C ALA A 147 -0.16 7.52 3.10
N GLU A 148 -1.09 8.25 2.49
CA GLU A 148 -1.43 9.63 2.87
C GLU A 148 -1.97 9.70 4.30
N LEU A 149 -2.88 8.80 4.68
CA LEU A 149 -3.41 8.72 6.05
C LEU A 149 -2.32 8.41 7.08
N TYR A 150 -1.37 7.53 6.73
CA TYR A 150 -0.24 7.22 7.60
C TYR A 150 0.63 8.46 7.88
N GLN A 151 0.87 9.31 6.88
CA GLN A 151 1.61 10.58 7.06
C GLN A 151 0.87 11.54 8.01
N GLY A 152 -0.46 11.54 7.99
CA GLY A 152 -1.31 12.29 8.93
C GLY A 152 -1.26 11.79 10.38
N LYS A 153 -0.57 10.66 10.65
CA LYS A 153 -0.50 9.96 11.94
C LYS A 153 -1.86 9.49 12.47
N GLU A 154 -2.83 9.32 11.58
CA GLU A 154 -4.15 8.82 11.93
C GLU A 154 -4.15 7.29 11.93
N ALA A 155 -4.73 6.67 12.97
CA ALA A 155 -4.97 5.22 13.04
C ALA A 155 -3.78 4.33 12.64
N VAL A 156 -2.55 4.71 13.03
CA VAL A 156 -1.29 4.18 12.49
C VAL A 156 -1.22 2.65 12.44
N ILE A 157 -1.73 1.95 13.46
CA ILE A 157 -1.69 0.48 13.53
C ILE A 157 -2.60 -0.15 12.47
N LEU A 158 -3.89 0.23 12.43
CA LEU A 158 -4.83 -0.30 11.46
C LEU A 158 -4.39 0.06 10.03
N VAL A 159 -3.98 1.31 9.81
CA VAL A 159 -3.49 1.76 8.50
C VAL A 159 -2.29 0.94 8.06
N GLN A 160 -1.33 0.68 8.96
CA GLN A 160 -0.17 -0.16 8.66
C GLN A 160 -0.58 -1.58 8.23
N HIS A 161 -1.52 -2.21 8.93
CA HIS A 161 -2.02 -3.55 8.55
C HIS A 161 -2.71 -3.55 7.18
N LEU A 162 -3.50 -2.52 6.87
CA LEU A 162 -4.16 -2.40 5.57
C LEU A 162 -3.15 -2.15 4.43
N ILE A 163 -2.06 -1.43 4.70
CA ILE A 163 -0.94 -1.27 3.77
C ILE A 163 -0.26 -2.62 3.53
N GLU A 164 0.00 -3.41 4.59
CA GLU A 164 0.56 -4.76 4.48
C GLU A 164 -0.31 -5.65 3.58
N ILE A 165 -1.63 -5.66 3.79
CA ILE A 165 -2.57 -6.39 2.93
C ILE A 165 -2.44 -5.99 1.46
N CYS A 166 -2.30 -4.69 1.18
CA CYS A 166 -2.13 -4.20 -0.19
C CYS A 166 -0.77 -4.64 -0.77
N CYS A 167 0.30 -4.56 0.03
CA CYS A 167 1.65 -4.94 -0.37
C CYS A 167 1.82 -6.43 -0.61
N ASP A 168 1.15 -7.30 0.16
CA ASP A 168 1.26 -8.75 0.03
C ASP A 168 0.75 -9.26 -1.33
N ALA A 169 -0.12 -8.50 -1.99
CA ALA A 169 -0.62 -8.82 -3.33
C ALA A 169 0.21 -8.21 -4.47
N ILE A 170 1.20 -7.38 -4.15
CA ILE A 170 2.05 -6.72 -5.14
C ILE A 170 3.24 -7.61 -5.46
N GLU A 171 3.24 -8.15 -6.67
CA GLU A 171 4.42 -8.79 -7.25
C GLU A 171 5.07 -7.86 -8.28
N ILE A 172 6.30 -7.40 -8.05
CA ILE A 172 7.03 -6.57 -9.02
C ILE A 172 7.88 -7.48 -9.91
N GLY A 173 7.57 -7.55 -11.21
CA GLY A 173 8.35 -8.35 -12.16
C GLY A 173 9.81 -7.89 -12.30
N HIS A 174 10.68 -8.68 -12.93
CA HIS A 174 12.04 -8.21 -13.24
C HIS A 174 12.03 -7.07 -14.25
N ASP A 175 11.27 -7.23 -15.33
CA ASP A 175 11.15 -6.23 -16.39
C ASP A 175 10.49 -4.95 -15.87
N GLU A 176 9.43 -5.09 -15.07
CA GLU A 176 8.78 -3.95 -14.39
C GLU A 176 9.76 -3.20 -13.47
N LEU A 177 10.57 -3.92 -12.70
CA LEU A 177 11.59 -3.29 -11.86
C LEU A 177 12.63 -2.55 -12.70
N LEU A 178 13.10 -3.14 -13.80
CA LEU A 178 14.02 -2.48 -14.73
C LEU A 178 13.41 -1.25 -15.39
N GLU A 179 12.13 -1.32 -15.78
CA GLU A 179 11.40 -0.17 -16.31
C GLU A 179 11.40 0.96 -15.28
N HIS A 180 11.05 0.67 -14.02
CA HIS A 180 10.95 1.69 -12.98
C HIS A 180 12.29 2.34 -12.60
N ILE A 181 13.40 1.61 -12.66
CA ILE A 181 14.71 2.12 -12.19
C ILE A 181 15.62 2.61 -13.30
N LEU A 182 15.41 2.14 -14.53
CA LEU A 182 16.32 2.39 -15.65
C LEU A 182 15.58 2.92 -16.86
N GLU A 183 14.46 2.36 -17.29
CA GLU A 183 13.86 2.82 -18.55
C GLU A 183 13.06 4.12 -18.38
N ARG A 184 12.29 4.22 -17.29
CA ARG A 184 11.41 5.35 -16.98
C ARG A 184 11.43 5.70 -15.49
N PRO A 185 12.60 6.02 -14.91
CA PRO A 185 12.66 6.43 -13.51
C PRO A 185 11.86 7.73 -13.29
N SER A 186 10.84 7.64 -12.43
CA SER A 186 10.00 8.76 -12.05
C SER A 186 9.44 8.59 -10.63
N LYS A 187 9.01 9.70 -10.02
CA LYS A 187 8.30 9.70 -8.73
C LYS A 187 6.98 8.91 -8.73
N ASP A 188 6.37 8.75 -9.91
CA ASP A 188 5.06 8.11 -10.06
C ASP A 188 5.18 6.59 -10.23
N THR A 189 6.39 6.04 -10.20
CA THR A 189 6.60 4.59 -10.22
C THR A 189 6.32 3.98 -8.84
N LEU A 190 5.73 2.78 -8.84
CA LEU A 190 5.51 2.01 -7.61
C LEU A 190 6.81 1.76 -6.84
N THR A 191 7.91 1.47 -7.55
CA THR A 191 9.21 1.25 -6.93
C THR A 191 9.69 2.49 -6.18
N TYR A 192 9.61 3.68 -6.80
CA TYR A 192 9.99 4.91 -6.13
C TYR A 192 9.11 5.16 -4.90
N PHE A 193 7.79 5.03 -5.05
CA PHE A 193 6.84 5.22 -3.97
C PHE A 193 7.16 4.34 -2.75
N ILE A 194 7.33 3.02 -2.96
CA ILE A 194 7.65 2.07 -1.87
C ILE A 194 9.01 2.37 -1.22
N LEU A 195 10.00 2.79 -1.99
CA LEU A 195 11.35 3.02 -1.46
C LEU A 195 11.41 4.24 -0.54
N PHE A 196 10.67 5.31 -0.87
CA PHE A 196 10.82 6.62 -0.24
C PHE A 196 9.71 6.99 0.74
N GLU A 197 8.54 6.36 0.68
CA GLU A 197 7.46 6.64 1.63
C GLU A 197 7.66 5.95 2.99
N ASN A 198 7.41 6.70 4.08
CA ASN A 198 7.74 6.28 5.44
C ASN A 198 6.93 5.06 5.93
N CYS A 199 5.71 4.89 5.43
CA CYS A 199 4.84 3.76 5.79
C CYS A 199 5.42 2.40 5.33
N PHE A 200 6.34 2.39 4.36
CA PHE A 200 6.96 1.16 3.87
C PHE A 200 8.26 0.79 4.58
N ILE A 201 8.73 1.59 5.55
CA ILE A 201 10.07 1.40 6.15
C ILE A 201 10.27 -0.02 6.68
N LYS A 202 9.24 -0.61 7.28
CA LYS A 202 9.27 -1.95 7.89
C LYS A 202 8.60 -3.03 7.03
N ILE A 203 8.08 -2.67 5.85
CA ILE A 203 7.35 -3.59 4.96
C ILE A 203 8.34 -4.49 4.22
N SER A 204 8.02 -5.80 4.17
CA SER A 204 8.82 -6.84 3.51
C SER A 204 9.06 -6.55 2.02
N LEU A 205 8.07 -6.00 1.31
CA LEU A 205 8.16 -5.64 -0.10
C LEU A 205 9.27 -4.61 -0.37
N ARG A 206 9.44 -3.60 0.50
CA ARG A 206 10.52 -2.62 0.37
C ARG A 206 11.89 -3.28 0.49
N GLN A 207 12.02 -4.19 1.46
CA GLN A 207 13.24 -4.96 1.67
C GLN A 207 13.56 -5.83 0.44
N ASN A 208 12.56 -6.52 -0.12
CA ASN A 208 12.69 -7.32 -1.33
C ASN A 208 13.19 -6.49 -2.53
N ILE A 209 12.62 -5.30 -2.74
CA ILE A 209 13.06 -4.37 -3.79
C ILE A 209 14.54 -4.01 -3.59
N LEU A 210 14.93 -3.59 -2.38
CA LEU A 210 16.31 -3.21 -2.07
C LEU A 210 17.29 -4.36 -2.32
N ASP A 211 16.94 -5.59 -1.92
CA ASP A 211 17.77 -6.78 -2.14
C ASP A 211 17.95 -7.08 -3.63
N ARG A 212 16.86 -7.00 -4.41
CA ARG A 212 16.92 -7.21 -5.87
C ARG A 212 17.75 -6.15 -6.57
N LEU A 213 17.62 -4.88 -6.17
CA LEU A 213 18.42 -3.79 -6.72
C LEU A 213 19.91 -3.91 -6.34
N LYS A 214 20.21 -4.32 -5.11
CA LYS A 214 21.58 -4.62 -4.68
C LYS A 214 22.20 -5.74 -5.52
N ASN A 215 21.44 -6.81 -5.76
CA ASN A 215 21.89 -7.92 -6.62
C ASN A 215 22.14 -7.45 -8.06
N LEU A 216 21.28 -6.59 -8.59
CA LEU A 216 21.45 -6.00 -9.91
C LEU A 216 22.71 -5.12 -9.99
N TRP A 217 22.99 -4.32 -8.97
CA TRP A 217 24.24 -3.55 -8.90
C TRP A 217 25.45 -4.49 -8.93
N ASN A 218 25.48 -5.51 -8.07
CA ASN A 218 26.59 -6.47 -8.04
C ASN A 218 26.79 -7.16 -9.40
N LEU A 219 25.70 -7.54 -10.07
CA LEU A 219 25.75 -8.10 -11.41
C LEU A 219 26.40 -7.13 -12.42
N TRP A 220 26.08 -5.84 -12.35
CA TRP A 220 26.67 -4.83 -13.23
C TRP A 220 28.15 -4.57 -12.94
N GLU A 221 28.59 -4.71 -11.69
CA GLU A 221 30.02 -4.64 -11.34
C GLU A 221 30.78 -5.84 -11.92
N GLU A 222 30.23 -7.05 -11.78
CA GLU A 222 30.89 -8.29 -12.16
C GLU A 222 30.90 -8.50 -13.68
N LYS A 223 29.75 -8.29 -14.34
CA LYS A 223 29.55 -8.64 -15.76
C LYS A 223 29.55 -7.42 -16.68
N GLY A 224 29.54 -6.23 -16.13
CA GLY A 224 29.32 -5.01 -16.89
C GLY A 224 27.83 -4.76 -17.20
N LEU A 225 27.58 -3.62 -17.83
CA LEU A 225 26.30 -3.14 -18.32
C LEU A 225 26.14 -3.55 -19.79
N GLN A 226 24.91 -3.82 -20.17
CA GLN A 226 24.56 -4.05 -21.58
C GLN A 226 24.58 -2.71 -22.34
N ALA A 227 24.92 -2.76 -23.63
CA ALA A 227 24.97 -1.56 -24.49
C ALA A 227 23.65 -0.76 -24.45
N ARG A 228 22.49 -1.43 -24.43
CA ARG A 228 21.18 -0.77 -24.31
C ARG A 228 21.05 0.05 -23.01
N GLN A 229 21.58 -0.45 -21.89
CA GLN A 229 21.50 0.20 -20.58
C GLN A 229 22.39 1.45 -20.55
N ILE A 230 23.57 1.36 -21.17
CA ILE A 230 24.52 2.47 -21.32
C ILE A 230 23.91 3.57 -22.19
N ILE A 231 23.33 3.20 -23.35
CA ILE A 231 22.68 4.16 -24.26
C ILE A 231 21.52 4.86 -23.56
N HIS A 232 20.69 4.09 -22.85
CA HIS A 232 19.53 4.63 -22.16
C HIS A 232 19.92 5.65 -21.08
N TRP A 233 20.97 5.36 -20.29
CA TRP A 233 21.55 6.30 -19.33
C TRP A 233 21.95 7.64 -19.97
N GLN A 234 22.59 7.61 -21.14
CA GLN A 234 22.98 8.84 -21.84
C GLN A 234 21.78 9.68 -22.29
N MET A 235 20.67 9.02 -22.63
CA MET A 235 19.43 9.66 -23.09
C MET A 235 18.54 10.18 -21.97
N PHE A 236 18.90 9.98 -20.70
CA PHE A 236 18.09 10.48 -19.59
C PHE A 236 17.93 11.99 -19.61
N THR A 237 16.66 12.41 -19.46
CA THR A 237 16.30 13.77 -19.09
C THR A 237 16.84 14.14 -17.70
N PRO A 238 16.97 15.44 -17.37
CA PRO A 238 17.39 15.86 -16.03
C PRO A 238 16.55 15.27 -14.90
N SER A 239 15.23 15.15 -15.11
CA SER A 239 14.31 14.56 -14.14
C SER A 239 14.54 13.06 -13.95
N GLN A 240 14.71 12.30 -15.04
CA GLN A 240 15.05 10.88 -14.96
C GLN A 240 16.40 10.65 -14.26
N ARG A 241 17.41 11.47 -14.55
CA ARG A 241 18.70 11.42 -13.84
C ARG A 241 18.52 11.62 -12.34
N PHE A 242 17.73 12.62 -11.93
CA PHE A 242 17.44 12.87 -10.52
C PHE A 242 16.85 11.63 -9.83
N TYR A 243 15.78 11.05 -10.37
CA TYR A 243 15.14 9.87 -9.76
C TYR A 243 16.03 8.63 -9.78
N PHE A 244 16.80 8.43 -10.85
CA PHE A 244 17.81 7.38 -10.90
C PHE A 244 18.83 7.56 -9.75
N TYR A 245 19.35 8.78 -9.56
CA TYR A 245 20.30 9.06 -8.48
C TYR A 245 19.71 8.79 -7.11
N GLU A 246 18.49 9.24 -6.84
CA GLU A 246 17.80 9.00 -5.58
C GLU A 246 17.71 7.50 -5.27
N ILE A 247 17.14 6.73 -6.21
CA ILE A 247 16.97 5.27 -6.06
C ILE A 247 18.31 4.61 -5.77
N TRP A 248 19.33 4.87 -6.58
CA TRP A 248 20.61 4.19 -6.44
C TRP A 248 21.46 4.70 -5.28
N ASN A 249 21.27 5.93 -4.82
CA ASN A 249 21.86 6.40 -3.56
C ASN A 249 21.26 5.63 -2.38
N MET A 250 19.94 5.41 -2.35
CA MET A 250 19.29 4.60 -1.33
C MET A 250 19.81 3.16 -1.33
N VAL A 251 19.93 2.54 -2.51
CA VAL A 251 20.51 1.20 -2.65
C VAL A 251 21.97 1.20 -2.18
N GLY A 252 22.74 2.26 -2.46
CA GLY A 252 24.13 2.40 -2.03
C GLY A 252 24.27 2.44 -0.52
N ILE A 253 23.42 3.22 0.15
CA ILE A 253 23.33 3.27 1.63
C ILE A 253 22.97 1.89 2.18
N TYR A 254 21.94 1.26 1.63
CA TYR A 254 21.49 -0.08 2.03
C TYR A 254 22.60 -1.15 1.85
N ALA A 255 23.32 -1.11 0.73
CA ALA A 255 24.40 -2.03 0.41
C ALA A 255 25.75 -1.65 1.06
N LYS A 256 25.81 -0.54 1.81
CA LYS A 256 27.05 0.04 2.39
C LYS A 256 28.15 0.31 1.34
N LYS A 257 27.75 0.68 0.12
CA LYS A 257 28.66 1.08 -0.96
C LYS A 257 28.95 2.58 -0.86
N THR A 258 30.23 2.94 -0.98
CA THR A 258 30.71 4.33 -0.84
C THR A 258 30.76 5.09 -2.16
N TYR A 259 30.67 4.39 -3.29
CA TYR A 259 30.75 4.98 -4.62
C TYR A 259 29.38 4.95 -5.33
N LYS A 260 29.13 5.95 -6.18
CA LYS A 260 27.85 6.10 -6.90
C LYS A 260 27.78 5.16 -8.11
N VAL A 261 26.65 4.48 -8.29
CA VAL A 261 26.43 3.60 -9.46
C VAL A 261 26.61 4.34 -10.79
N SER A 262 26.33 5.64 -10.86
CA SER A 262 26.51 6.43 -12.08
C SER A 262 27.95 6.42 -12.59
N LYS A 263 28.94 6.33 -11.69
CA LYS A 263 30.35 6.22 -12.07
C LYS A 263 30.62 4.94 -12.86
N LEU A 264 29.90 3.85 -12.56
CA LEU A 264 29.96 2.60 -13.32
C LEU A 264 29.43 2.82 -14.75
N PHE A 265 28.27 3.47 -14.88
CA PHE A 265 27.68 3.80 -16.18
C PHE A 265 28.57 4.72 -17.00
N ASP A 266 29.10 5.79 -16.40
CA ASP A 266 29.96 6.74 -17.08
C ASP A 266 31.27 6.09 -17.53
N LYS A 267 31.88 5.25 -16.67
CA LYS A 267 33.09 4.49 -17.03
C LYS A 267 32.84 3.58 -18.23
N GLN A 268 31.77 2.79 -18.20
CA GLN A 268 31.47 1.85 -19.27
C GLN A 268 31.05 2.53 -20.57
N TYR A 269 30.42 3.71 -20.50
CA TYR A 269 30.17 4.53 -21.67
C TYR A 269 31.49 4.96 -22.35
N GLN A 270 32.48 5.40 -21.58
CA GLN A 270 33.79 5.76 -22.12
C GLN A 270 34.52 4.57 -22.74
N GLU A 271 34.40 3.38 -22.13
CA GLU A 271 34.94 2.13 -22.68
C GLU A 271 34.25 1.76 -24.01
N MET A 272 32.92 1.88 -24.07
CA MET A 272 32.14 1.64 -25.29
C MET A 272 32.57 2.59 -26.43
N LEU A 273 32.76 3.89 -26.16
CA LEU A 273 33.24 4.86 -27.15
C LEU A 273 34.63 4.50 -27.68
N LYS A 274 35.54 4.02 -26.81
CA LYS A 274 36.87 3.54 -27.22
C LYS A 274 36.77 2.32 -28.14
N MET A 275 35.89 1.37 -27.85
CA MET A 275 35.68 0.20 -28.70
C MET A 275 35.09 0.57 -30.07
N ILE A 276 34.15 1.51 -30.11
CA ILE A 276 33.59 2.03 -31.37
C ILE A 276 34.70 2.66 -32.21
N LYS A 277 35.51 3.55 -31.62
CA LYS A 277 36.63 4.18 -32.32
C LYS A 277 37.66 3.16 -32.82
N LEU A 278 37.95 2.12 -32.03
CA LEU A 278 38.85 1.05 -32.47
C LEU A 278 38.27 0.28 -33.66
N LYS A 279 36.97 -0.04 -33.63
CA LYS A 279 36.29 -0.69 -34.75
C LYS A 279 36.35 0.15 -36.02
N GLU A 280 36.07 1.45 -35.92
CA GLU A 280 36.16 2.39 -37.05
C GLU A 280 37.59 2.44 -37.62
N ASN A 281 38.60 2.50 -36.77
CA ASN A 281 40.00 2.47 -37.21
C ASN A 281 40.35 1.17 -37.93
N ILE A 282 39.92 0.01 -37.41
CA ILE A 282 40.15 -1.29 -38.07
C ILE A 282 39.47 -1.32 -39.44
N VAL A 283 38.20 -0.88 -39.54
CA VAL A 283 37.47 -0.81 -40.81
C VAL A 283 38.19 0.11 -41.80
N ASN A 284 38.67 1.27 -41.36
CA ASN A 284 39.42 2.19 -42.21
C ASN A 284 40.76 1.60 -42.68
N CYS A 285 41.50 0.93 -41.80
CA CYS A 285 42.74 0.22 -42.16
C CYS A 285 42.48 -0.89 -43.17
N LEU A 286 41.43 -1.70 -42.97
CA LEU A 286 41.03 -2.74 -43.91
C LEU A 286 40.63 -2.13 -45.27
N ASN A 287 39.85 -1.05 -45.27
CA ASN A 287 39.47 -0.38 -46.51
C ASN A 287 40.68 0.21 -47.26
N ALA A 288 41.64 0.79 -46.55
CA ALA A 288 42.88 1.30 -47.16
C ALA A 288 43.73 0.15 -47.72
N TYR A 289 43.93 -0.92 -46.95
CA TYR A 289 44.66 -2.10 -47.39
C TYR A 289 44.01 -2.75 -48.62
N CYS A 290 42.69 -2.97 -48.59
CA CYS A 290 41.94 -3.53 -49.71
C CYS A 290 41.80 -2.55 -50.90
N ALA A 291 41.97 -1.24 -50.68
CA ALA A 291 42.02 -0.28 -51.77
C ALA A 291 43.33 -0.37 -52.57
N GLU A 292 44.43 -0.75 -51.90
CA GLU A 292 45.78 -0.89 -52.46
C GLU A 292 46.18 -2.36 -52.76
N SER A 293 45.36 -3.34 -52.38
CA SER A 293 45.64 -4.76 -52.63
C SER A 293 45.45 -5.12 -54.11
N ILE A 294 46.42 -5.85 -54.66
CA ILE A 294 46.43 -6.40 -56.03
C ILE A 294 45.24 -7.35 -56.28
N ASP A 295 44.63 -7.90 -55.21
CA ASP A 295 43.47 -8.81 -55.28
C ASP A 295 42.12 -8.11 -55.57
N LYS A 296 42.11 -6.82 -55.93
CA LYS A 296 40.89 -6.12 -56.36
C LYS A 296 40.36 -6.62 -57.72
N GLU A 297 41.18 -7.36 -58.46
CA GLU A 297 40.81 -8.07 -59.68
C GLU A 297 41.07 -9.58 -59.52
N ASN A 298 40.17 -10.27 -58.81
CA ASN A 298 39.75 -11.65 -59.06
C ASN A 298 38.40 -11.93 -58.39
#